data_AF-A0A1L0ANJ1-F1
#
_entry.id   AF-A0A1L0ANJ1-F1
#
_cell.length_a   1.000
_cell.length_b   1.000
_cell.length_c   1.000
_cell.angle_alpha   90.00
_cell.angle_beta   90.00
_cell.angle_gamma   90.00
#
_symmetry.space_group_name_H-M   'P 1'
#
loop_
_entity.id
_entity.type
_entity.pdbx_description
1 polymer ?
#
loop_
_entity_poly.entity_id
_entity_poly.type
_entity_poly.pdbx_seq_one_letter_code
_entity_poly.pdbx_strand_id
1 'polypeptide(L)'
;MGNKSKVKTRKGQLIHTFGTGAMQINKDGVSMITCGLDHWFESDNTQQALDDSTIKKFELTDERLQKKLDVAAFRIPPDFNVLEDGKPHRVPIPAKRFPLWHICSNTKCQALSVPHEGSNCEKRLFCEKCNAPTFQSRFISLCSDGHISDFPWFEWLNQHSGGDCSADTCQLKLEGTGSSSVSNIRVRCETCKSKSVSLKGIFQSEPNEKGQLESTLSKAGIKCCSSSPWLGDSAQNQCGKVPVAALRQSTNVYFSKTDSSIHIPFQGNGIHKDVNESFEDLTEQQKSRINGAGDLAVKVQIMGGILNGTYSDTSLKAYFALKEKDIKELKCETEEKYRSQERKYFLEGINEKTLAVRPQKISNYQVWLSKYISHISLVRKLTVTQTMYGFDRISPGTNKSYDDYKKMLWVDHSNIGKWLPAVQSHGEGIYLEFDAKHIQEWSEKHAKSSSFINLMLKKEEHGYLDKFEDLTPEFLLIHSFSHLLINQLIYESGYSSASLRERLYVSSKDNHKMYGLLIYTASGDSEGSLGGLVRVGQPGNLEPIIEKAVSNASWCSSDPICFETGHHGGQGPNGLNLAACHNCLLLPETSCEVFNSLLDRMTINATISELNGYFD
;
A
#
# COMPACT_ATOMS: atom_id res chain seq x y z
N MET A 1 -2.11 28.33 4.64
CA MET A 1 -2.80 27.10 4.23
C MET A 1 -4.22 27.06 4.81
N GLY A 2 -5.21 27.67 4.14
CA GLY A 2 -6.59 27.62 4.61
C GLY A 2 -7.21 26.26 4.28
N ASN A 3 -7.50 25.41 5.28
CA ASN A 3 -8.01 24.07 5.03
C ASN A 3 -9.53 24.10 4.80
N LYS A 4 -9.98 23.66 3.62
CA LYS A 4 -11.41 23.53 3.32
C LYS A 4 -11.79 22.15 2.82
N SER A 5 -10.93 21.12 2.93
CA SER A 5 -11.31 19.78 2.51
C SER A 5 -12.33 19.15 3.44
N LYS A 6 -13.56 18.94 2.95
CA LYS A 6 -14.64 18.25 3.69
C LYS A 6 -14.74 16.76 3.36
N VAL A 7 -13.74 16.20 2.69
CA VAL A 7 -13.77 14.79 2.31
C VAL A 7 -13.57 13.93 3.55
N LYS A 8 -14.52 13.03 3.80
CA LYS A 8 -14.43 12.07 4.89
C LYS A 8 -13.61 10.88 4.42
N THR A 9 -12.47 10.66 5.05
CA THR A 9 -11.55 9.56 4.73
C THR A 9 -11.31 8.72 5.98
N ARG A 10 -11.36 7.40 5.85
CA ARG A 10 -11.07 6.50 6.98
C ARG A 10 -9.55 6.49 7.25
N LYS A 11 -9.14 6.32 8.51
CA LYS A 11 -7.71 6.30 8.90
C LYS A 11 -6.91 5.26 8.10
N GLY A 12 -7.42 4.05 7.94
CA GLY A 12 -6.76 3.02 7.12
C GLY A 12 -6.61 3.41 5.65
N GLN A 13 -7.55 4.17 5.08
CA GLN A 13 -7.43 4.65 3.69
C GLN A 13 -6.30 5.68 3.54
N LEU A 14 -5.95 6.43 4.60
CA LEU A 14 -4.79 7.34 4.58
C LEU A 14 -3.45 6.59 4.56
N ILE A 15 -3.45 5.30 4.89
CA ILE A 15 -2.26 4.44 4.79
C ILE A 15 -2.16 3.79 3.41
N HIS A 16 -3.28 3.26 2.90
CA HIS A 16 -3.26 2.43 1.69
C HIS A 16 -3.58 3.19 0.39
N THR A 17 -4.46 4.19 0.40
CA THR A 17 -5.06 4.74 -0.84
C THR A 17 -4.93 6.25 -1.00
N PHE A 18 -5.14 7.01 0.08
CA PHE A 18 -5.27 8.47 0.08
C PHE A 18 -4.24 9.18 0.98
N GLY A 19 -3.10 8.52 1.21
CA GLY A 19 -1.97 9.09 1.96
C GLY A 19 -1.30 10.25 1.25
N THR A 20 -0.20 10.74 1.81
CA THR A 20 0.62 11.83 1.27
C THR A 20 0.94 11.64 -0.22
N GLY A 21 0.70 12.66 -1.04
CA GLY A 21 0.94 12.61 -2.48
C GLY A 21 -0.13 11.88 -3.30
N ALA A 22 -1.12 11.24 -2.66
CA ALA A 22 -2.28 10.67 -3.34
C ALA A 22 -3.31 11.76 -3.67
N MET A 23 -4.08 11.54 -4.74
CA MET A 23 -5.20 12.41 -5.10
C MET A 23 -6.54 11.83 -4.65
N GLN A 24 -7.42 12.71 -4.21
CA GLN A 24 -8.80 12.40 -3.85
C GLN A 24 -9.74 13.46 -4.45
N ILE A 25 -10.91 13.03 -4.91
CA ILE A 25 -11.93 13.92 -5.47
C ILE A 25 -12.99 14.16 -4.42
N ASN A 26 -13.34 15.43 -4.21
CA ASN A 26 -14.43 15.80 -3.31
C ASN A 26 -15.80 15.70 -3.99
N LYS A 27 -16.87 15.90 -3.21
CA LYS A 27 -18.26 15.86 -3.70
C LYS A 27 -18.58 16.87 -4.81
N ASP A 28 -17.80 17.95 -4.92
CA ASP A 28 -18.00 19.01 -5.91
C ASP A 28 -17.24 18.75 -7.22
N GLY A 29 -16.50 17.63 -7.29
CA GLY A 29 -15.69 17.22 -8.43
C GLY A 29 -14.27 17.79 -8.41
N VAL A 30 -13.86 18.44 -7.33
CA VAL A 30 -12.52 19.04 -7.17
C VAL A 30 -11.55 17.99 -6.68
N SER A 31 -10.48 17.81 -7.44
CA SER A 31 -9.33 16.96 -7.17
C SER A 31 -8.34 17.67 -6.26
N MET A 32 -8.01 17.00 -5.16
CA MET A 32 -7.11 17.47 -4.12
C MET A 32 -6.01 16.43 -3.91
N ILE A 33 -4.76 16.87 -3.70
CA ILE A 33 -3.62 16.02 -3.34
C ILE A 33 -3.32 16.17 -1.85
N THR A 34 -3.20 15.05 -1.13
CA THR A 34 -2.91 15.02 0.32
C THR A 34 -1.50 15.52 0.58
N CYS A 35 -1.33 16.46 1.53
CA CYS A 35 -0.07 17.11 1.86
C CYS A 35 0.89 16.24 2.70
N GLY A 36 2.15 16.68 2.77
CA GLY A 36 3.24 16.09 3.56
C GLY A 36 2.93 15.95 5.06
N LEU A 37 3.68 15.06 5.72
CA LEU A 37 3.51 14.72 7.14
C LEU A 37 3.80 15.89 8.09
N ASP A 38 4.58 16.87 7.64
CA ASP A 38 4.87 18.11 8.37
C ASP A 38 3.59 18.80 8.86
N HIS A 39 2.50 18.69 8.11
CA HIS A 39 1.26 19.44 8.33
C HIS A 39 0.12 18.62 8.94
N TRP A 40 0.30 17.32 9.21
CA TRP A 40 -0.80 16.44 9.63
C TRP A 40 -1.38 16.76 11.01
N PHE A 41 -0.60 17.39 11.90
CA PHE A 41 -0.99 17.76 13.25
C PHE A 41 -1.08 19.28 13.45
N GLU A 42 -1.43 20.03 12.41
CA GLU A 42 -1.64 21.47 12.47
C GLU A 42 -3.11 21.83 12.68
N SER A 43 -3.37 22.86 13.49
CA SER A 43 -4.72 23.40 13.64
C SER A 43 -5.17 24.17 12.40
N ASP A 44 -6.41 23.93 11.97
CA ASP A 44 -7.05 24.55 10.79
C ASP A 44 -6.95 26.09 10.78
N ASN A 45 -7.18 26.73 11.93
CA ASN A 45 -7.29 28.19 12.01
C ASN A 45 -5.92 28.89 12.03
N THR A 46 -4.90 28.27 12.63
CA THR A 46 -3.62 28.93 12.93
C THR A 46 -2.45 28.36 12.15
N GLN A 47 -2.59 27.17 11.54
CA GLN A 47 -1.46 26.37 11.00
C GLN A 47 -0.32 26.20 12.00
N GLN A 48 -0.65 26.26 13.29
CA GLN A 48 0.29 25.93 14.35
C GLN A 48 0.13 24.45 14.64
N ALA A 49 1.26 23.76 14.82
CA ALA A 49 1.27 22.41 15.34
C ALA A 49 0.57 22.37 16.70
N LEU A 50 -0.16 21.29 16.96
CA LEU A 50 -0.64 20.98 18.29
C LEU A 50 0.53 20.82 19.25
N ASP A 51 0.26 20.99 20.54
CA ASP A 51 1.23 20.74 21.59
C ASP A 51 1.69 19.28 21.59
N ASP A 52 2.98 19.07 21.87
CA ASP A 52 3.59 17.74 21.91
C ASP A 52 2.85 16.76 22.84
N SER A 53 2.25 17.28 23.92
CA SER A 53 1.49 16.47 24.88
C SER A 53 0.20 15.89 24.26
N THR A 54 -0.41 16.63 23.33
CA THR A 54 -1.60 16.23 22.57
C THR A 54 -1.21 15.28 21.45
N ILE A 55 -0.14 15.58 20.73
CA ILE A 55 0.39 14.72 19.65
C ILE A 55 0.75 13.33 20.18
N LYS A 56 1.33 13.24 21.38
CA LYS A 56 1.66 11.96 22.04
C LYS A 56 0.45 11.03 22.24
N LYS A 57 -0.78 11.55 22.27
CA LYS A 57 -2.00 10.73 22.37
C LYS A 57 -2.27 9.91 21.11
N PHE A 58 -1.67 10.30 19.98
CA PHE A 58 -1.78 9.60 18.70
C PHE A 58 -0.61 8.66 18.45
N GLU A 59 0.38 8.58 19.35
CA GLU A 59 1.50 7.68 19.17
C GLU A 59 1.06 6.22 19.30
N LEU A 60 1.68 5.38 18.48
CA LEU A 60 1.52 3.94 18.48
C LEU A 60 2.88 3.28 18.53
N THR A 61 3.00 2.21 19.29
CA THR A 61 4.26 1.47 19.45
C THR A 61 4.23 0.13 18.74
N ASP A 62 5.23 -0.09 17.89
CA ASP A 62 5.55 -1.39 17.30
C ASP A 62 7.06 -1.48 17.11
N GLU A 63 7.75 -1.97 18.15
CA GLU A 63 9.21 -1.90 18.24
C GLU A 63 9.91 -2.65 17.09
N ARG A 64 9.27 -3.70 16.58
CA ARG A 64 9.79 -4.53 15.50
C ARG A 64 9.68 -3.81 14.15
N LEU A 65 8.54 -3.18 13.87
CA LEU A 65 8.34 -2.38 12.66
C LEU A 65 9.13 -1.07 12.70
N GLN A 66 9.22 -0.42 13.86
CA GLN A 66 10.04 0.77 14.10
C GLN A 66 11.50 0.53 13.74
N LYS A 67 12.08 -0.59 14.20
CA LYS A 67 13.44 -0.99 13.85
C LYS A 67 13.62 -1.32 12.37
N LYS A 68 12.63 -1.97 11.75
CA LYS A 68 12.67 -2.32 10.31
C LYS A 68 12.73 -1.07 9.43
N LEU A 69 11.97 -0.03 9.79
CA LEU A 69 11.86 1.21 9.00
C LEU A 69 12.79 2.33 9.48
N ASP A 70 13.53 2.09 10.56
CA ASP A 70 14.41 3.06 11.23
C ASP A 70 13.66 4.37 11.57
N VAL A 71 12.63 4.24 12.42
CA VAL A 71 11.81 5.36 12.90
C VAL A 71 11.57 5.29 14.40
N ALA A 72 11.51 6.45 15.06
CA ALA A 72 11.36 6.54 16.51
C ALA A 72 9.93 6.26 17.00
N ALA A 73 8.91 6.61 16.21
CA ALA A 73 7.50 6.48 16.59
C ALA A 73 6.60 6.18 15.37
N PHE A 74 5.43 5.61 15.63
CA PHE A 74 4.31 5.68 14.69
C PHE A 74 3.25 6.61 15.23
N ARG A 75 2.44 7.21 14.34
CA ARG A 75 1.28 8.01 14.74
C ARG A 75 0.04 7.61 13.98
N ILE A 76 -1.07 7.49 14.71
CA ILE A 76 -2.40 7.36 14.14
C ILE A 76 -2.77 8.70 13.50
N PRO A 77 -3.28 8.71 12.25
CA PRO A 77 -3.77 9.95 11.64
C PRO A 77 -4.80 10.63 12.56
N PRO A 78 -4.71 11.96 12.80
CA PRO A 78 -5.58 12.62 13.76
C PRO A 78 -7.05 12.60 13.34
N ASP A 79 -7.92 12.61 14.34
CA ASP A 79 -9.33 12.86 14.12
C ASP A 79 -9.57 14.33 13.79
N PHE A 80 -10.62 14.64 13.03
CA PHE A 80 -10.91 16.01 12.62
C PHE A 80 -11.09 16.96 13.82
N ASN A 81 -11.63 16.47 14.94
CA ASN A 81 -11.75 17.23 16.18
C ASN A 81 -10.83 16.60 17.23
N VAL A 82 -9.86 17.35 17.72
CA VAL A 82 -8.92 16.94 18.76
C VAL A 82 -9.10 17.83 19.98
N LEU A 83 -9.04 17.23 21.18
CA LEU A 83 -9.07 17.98 22.44
C LEU A 83 -7.65 18.27 22.92
N GLU A 84 -7.31 19.55 22.94
CA GLU A 84 -6.07 20.12 23.46
C GLU A 84 -6.41 20.91 24.72
N ASP A 85 -5.93 20.48 25.88
CA ASP A 85 -6.28 21.05 27.20
C ASP A 85 -7.78 21.28 27.43
N GLY A 86 -8.59 20.33 26.95
CA GLY A 86 -10.06 20.36 27.05
C GLY A 86 -10.74 21.30 26.05
N LYS A 87 -9.98 22.03 25.22
CA LYS A 87 -10.51 22.86 24.13
C LYS A 87 -10.54 22.06 22.83
N PRO A 88 -11.62 22.18 22.03
CA PRO A 88 -11.69 21.51 20.74
C PRO A 88 -10.93 22.28 19.67
N HIS A 89 -9.99 21.60 19.02
CA HIS A 89 -9.23 22.09 17.87
C HIS A 89 -9.62 21.27 16.64
N ARG A 90 -9.73 21.94 15.49
CA ARG A 90 -9.94 21.27 14.20
C ARG A 90 -8.60 20.95 13.58
N VAL A 91 -8.38 19.69 13.25
CA VAL A 91 -7.10 19.15 12.77
C VAL A 91 -7.37 18.30 11.52
N PRO A 92 -7.75 18.91 10.39
CA PRO A 92 -7.97 18.18 9.15
C PRO A 92 -6.64 17.70 8.57
N ILE A 93 -6.65 16.56 7.89
CA ILE A 93 -5.52 16.19 7.02
C ILE A 93 -5.47 17.21 5.87
N PRO A 94 -4.35 17.95 5.72
CA PRO A 94 -4.27 19.00 4.73
C PRO A 94 -4.19 18.42 3.33
N ALA A 95 -4.85 19.09 2.39
CA ALA A 95 -4.80 18.74 0.97
C ALA A 95 -4.87 20.01 0.11
N LYS A 96 -4.22 19.96 -1.06
CA LYS A 96 -4.17 21.08 -2.02
C LYS A 96 -4.86 20.72 -3.31
N ARG A 97 -5.50 21.68 -3.96
CA ARG A 97 -6.06 21.51 -5.29
C ARG A 97 -4.96 21.15 -6.27
N PHE A 98 -5.14 20.02 -6.94
CA PHE A 98 -4.23 19.57 -7.99
C PHE A 98 -4.99 18.63 -8.95
N PRO A 99 -4.84 18.78 -10.29
CA PRO A 99 -3.98 19.74 -11.01
C PRO A 99 -4.49 21.19 -10.92
N LEU A 100 -3.63 22.18 -11.21
CA LEU A 100 -3.96 23.60 -11.13
C LEU A 100 -4.59 24.16 -12.41
N TRP A 101 -4.29 23.57 -13.57
CA TRP A 101 -4.90 23.99 -14.83
C TRP A 101 -6.39 23.64 -14.87
N HIS A 102 -7.21 24.61 -15.30
CA HIS A 102 -8.64 24.45 -15.48
C HIS A 102 -9.05 24.68 -16.93
N ILE A 103 -10.07 23.96 -17.36
CA ILE A 103 -10.68 24.07 -18.69
C ILE A 103 -12.10 24.62 -18.51
N CYS A 104 -12.45 25.64 -19.30
CA CYS A 104 -13.80 26.16 -19.33
C CYS A 104 -14.81 25.13 -19.86
N SER A 105 -15.95 24.95 -19.17
CA SER A 105 -17.01 24.01 -19.61
C SER A 105 -17.78 24.45 -20.85
N ASN A 106 -17.77 25.74 -21.20
CA ASN A 106 -18.39 26.23 -22.42
C ASN A 106 -17.61 25.72 -23.64
N THR A 107 -18.26 24.93 -24.49
CA THR A 107 -17.67 24.29 -25.68
C THR A 107 -17.17 25.28 -26.73
N LYS A 108 -17.70 26.51 -26.75
CA LYS A 108 -17.19 27.59 -27.61
C LYS A 108 -15.95 28.27 -27.03
N CYS A 109 -15.83 28.30 -25.70
CA CYS A 109 -14.73 28.97 -25.00
C CYS A 109 -13.53 28.04 -24.81
N GLN A 110 -13.66 26.94 -24.05
CA GLN A 110 -12.61 25.95 -23.79
C GLN A 110 -11.23 26.55 -23.41
N ALA A 111 -11.22 27.75 -22.81
CA ALA A 111 -10.00 28.39 -22.36
C ALA A 111 -9.34 27.56 -21.26
N LEU A 112 -8.01 27.43 -21.37
CA LEU A 112 -7.13 26.86 -20.36
C LEU A 112 -6.60 27.99 -19.48
N SER A 113 -6.76 27.88 -18.17
CA SER A 113 -6.34 28.91 -17.22
C SER A 113 -5.85 28.31 -15.92
N VAL A 114 -4.87 28.94 -15.29
CA VAL A 114 -4.50 28.69 -13.89
C VAL A 114 -5.09 29.84 -13.07
N PRO A 115 -6.02 29.56 -12.14
CA PRO A 115 -6.69 30.60 -11.37
C PRO A 115 -5.71 31.28 -10.40
N HIS A 116 -5.80 32.61 -10.30
CA HIS A 116 -5.04 33.39 -9.31
C HIS A 116 -5.44 33.09 -7.86
N GLU A 117 -6.70 32.69 -7.63
CA GLU A 117 -7.19 32.28 -6.31
C GLU A 117 -7.17 30.75 -6.10
N GLY A 118 -6.40 30.34 -5.09
CA GLY A 118 -6.75 29.23 -4.20
C GLY A 118 -6.32 27.82 -4.63
N SER A 119 -5.02 27.52 -4.57
CA SER A 119 -4.54 26.13 -4.41
C SER A 119 -5.10 25.47 -3.14
N ASN A 120 -5.52 26.26 -2.14
CA ASN A 120 -6.08 25.78 -0.87
C ASN A 120 -7.63 25.86 -0.82
N CYS A 121 -8.32 25.87 -1.97
CA CYS A 121 -9.76 26.10 -2.06
C CYS A 121 -10.50 24.90 -2.67
N GLU A 122 -11.68 24.56 -2.13
CA GLU A 122 -12.57 23.54 -2.70
C GLU A 122 -13.69 24.09 -3.59
N LYS A 123 -13.83 25.43 -3.68
CA LYS A 123 -14.93 26.03 -4.41
C LYS A 123 -14.77 25.78 -5.92
N ARG A 124 -15.88 25.48 -6.58
CA ARG A 124 -15.93 25.53 -8.05
C ARG A 124 -15.46 26.90 -8.54
N LEU A 125 -14.68 26.88 -9.59
CA LEU A 125 -14.19 28.08 -10.25
C LEU A 125 -14.98 28.34 -11.53
N PHE A 126 -14.94 29.60 -11.96
CA PHE A 126 -15.63 30.09 -13.13
C PHE A 126 -14.64 30.74 -14.08
N CYS A 127 -14.91 30.63 -15.37
CA CYS A 127 -14.06 31.17 -16.41
C CYS A 127 -14.16 32.69 -16.43
N GLU A 128 -13.03 33.38 -16.35
CA GLU A 128 -12.99 34.86 -16.37
C GLU A 128 -13.56 35.46 -17.66
N LYS A 129 -13.51 34.74 -18.78
CA LYS A 129 -14.01 35.21 -20.08
C LYS A 129 -15.53 35.14 -20.26
N CYS A 130 -16.17 34.09 -19.74
CA CYS A 130 -17.58 33.81 -20.04
C CYS A 130 -18.42 33.38 -18.84
N ASN A 131 -17.84 33.40 -17.64
CA ASN A 131 -18.47 33.03 -16.37
C ASN A 131 -19.07 31.61 -16.34
N ALA A 132 -18.72 30.73 -17.29
CA ALA A 132 -19.10 29.33 -17.25
C ALA A 132 -18.26 28.56 -16.22
N PRO A 133 -18.80 27.51 -15.57
CA PRO A 133 -18.03 26.66 -14.67
C PRO A 133 -16.76 26.14 -15.35
N THR A 134 -15.68 25.99 -14.59
CA THR A 134 -14.46 25.32 -15.06
C THR A 134 -14.27 23.99 -14.34
N PHE A 135 -13.50 23.10 -14.97
CA PHE A 135 -13.10 21.83 -14.39
C PHE A 135 -11.60 21.65 -14.50
N GLN A 136 -10.98 20.97 -13.54
CA GLN A 136 -9.53 20.72 -13.57
C GLN A 136 -9.16 19.86 -14.78
N SER A 137 -8.02 20.19 -15.38
CA SER A 137 -7.38 19.39 -16.42
C SER A 137 -7.26 17.95 -15.95
N ARG A 138 -7.60 17.02 -16.85
CA ARG A 138 -7.36 15.59 -16.62
C ARG A 138 -5.94 15.17 -16.95
N PHE A 139 -5.16 16.02 -17.62
CA PHE A 139 -3.80 15.70 -18.07
C PHE A 139 -2.78 16.19 -17.07
N ILE A 140 -1.86 15.30 -16.71
CA ILE A 140 -0.75 15.52 -15.77
C ILE A 140 0.54 14.92 -16.36
N SER A 141 1.66 15.25 -15.75
CA SER A 141 2.97 14.66 -16.02
C SER A 141 3.53 14.01 -14.75
N LEU A 142 4.15 12.84 -14.90
CA LEU A 142 4.68 12.00 -13.83
C LEU A 142 6.13 11.63 -14.10
N CYS A 143 6.92 11.29 -13.08
CA CYS A 143 8.18 10.56 -13.28
C CYS A 143 8.34 9.43 -12.26
N SER A 144 9.30 8.54 -12.50
CA SER A 144 9.57 7.37 -11.64
C SER A 144 10.13 7.71 -10.25
N ASP A 145 10.65 8.93 -10.04
CA ASP A 145 11.02 9.44 -8.70
C ASP A 145 9.79 9.90 -7.90
N GLY A 146 8.60 9.88 -8.50
CA GLY A 146 7.34 10.19 -7.82
C GLY A 146 6.86 11.64 -7.96
N HIS A 147 7.58 12.48 -8.71
CA HIS A 147 7.13 13.83 -9.05
C HIS A 147 5.83 13.79 -9.84
N ILE A 148 4.98 14.79 -9.61
CA ILE A 148 3.73 15.02 -10.33
C ILE A 148 3.60 16.51 -10.61
N SER A 149 3.33 16.85 -11.87
CA SER A 149 3.07 18.23 -12.28
C SER A 149 1.84 18.29 -13.16
N ASP A 150 1.27 19.48 -13.29
CA ASP A 150 0.36 19.75 -14.39
C ASP A 150 1.00 19.39 -15.74
N PHE A 151 0.16 19.09 -16.73
CA PHE A 151 0.66 18.86 -18.09
C PHE A 151 1.39 20.11 -18.61
N PRO A 152 2.56 19.98 -19.23
CA PRO A 152 3.40 21.10 -19.67
C PRO A 152 2.84 21.70 -20.96
N TRP A 153 1.72 22.44 -20.85
CA TRP A 153 0.92 22.90 -21.98
C TRP A 153 1.69 23.84 -22.92
N PHE A 154 2.47 24.77 -22.36
CA PHE A 154 3.24 25.73 -23.15
C PHE A 154 4.45 25.09 -23.81
N GLU A 155 5.20 24.28 -23.06
CA GLU A 155 6.34 23.53 -23.58
C GLU A 155 5.91 22.61 -24.71
N TRP A 156 4.80 21.87 -24.52
CA TRP A 156 4.23 21.02 -25.57
C TRP A 156 3.85 21.82 -26.81
N LEU A 157 3.17 22.96 -26.65
CA LEU A 157 2.80 23.83 -27.76
C LEU A 157 4.03 24.36 -28.50
N ASN A 158 5.00 24.90 -27.76
CA ASN A 158 6.18 25.55 -28.32
C ASN A 158 7.08 24.57 -29.08
N GLN A 159 7.32 23.38 -28.52
CA GLN A 159 8.15 22.36 -29.17
C GLN A 159 7.57 21.84 -30.50
N HIS A 160 6.24 21.87 -30.66
CA HIS A 160 5.58 21.37 -31.88
C HIS A 160 5.17 22.47 -32.87
N SER A 161 5.05 23.71 -32.40
CA SER A 161 4.68 24.85 -33.25
C SER A 161 5.88 25.74 -33.62
N GLY A 162 7.03 25.57 -32.95
CA GLY A 162 8.19 26.44 -33.08
C GLY A 162 8.00 27.83 -32.48
N GLY A 163 7.02 27.99 -31.58
CA GLY A 163 6.70 29.27 -30.93
C GLY A 163 7.38 29.46 -29.57
N ASP A 164 7.13 30.62 -28.97
CA ASP A 164 7.69 31.09 -27.69
C ASP A 164 6.58 31.53 -26.71
N CYS A 165 5.41 30.91 -26.77
CA CYS A 165 4.26 31.26 -25.92
C CYS A 165 4.56 31.00 -24.43
N SER A 166 4.17 31.92 -23.54
CA SER A 166 4.36 31.79 -22.09
C SER A 166 3.08 32.05 -21.29
N ALA A 167 3.01 31.52 -20.07
CA ALA A 167 1.86 31.70 -19.17
C ALA A 167 1.56 33.17 -18.86
N ASP A 168 2.59 34.02 -18.81
CA ASP A 168 2.44 35.44 -18.44
C ASP A 168 1.84 36.30 -19.57
N THR A 169 1.95 35.84 -20.82
CA THR A 169 1.61 36.65 -22.01
C THR A 169 0.53 36.04 -22.88
N CYS A 170 0.27 34.74 -22.75
CA CYS A 170 -0.53 33.98 -23.70
C CYS A 170 -1.70 33.26 -23.05
N GLN A 171 -2.87 33.30 -23.72
CA GLN A 171 -4.00 32.47 -23.35
C GLN A 171 -4.06 31.21 -24.25
N LEU A 172 -4.13 30.04 -23.62
CA LEU A 172 -4.36 28.78 -24.32
C LEU A 172 -5.84 28.41 -24.38
N LYS A 173 -6.20 27.63 -25.40
CA LYS A 173 -7.53 27.04 -25.59
C LYS A 173 -7.39 25.61 -26.10
N LEU A 174 -8.33 24.76 -25.68
CA LEU A 174 -8.49 23.42 -26.25
C LEU A 174 -9.54 23.39 -27.36
N GLU A 175 -9.24 22.61 -28.39
CA GLU A 175 -10.13 22.30 -29.51
C GLU A 175 -10.40 20.79 -29.51
N GLY A 176 -11.60 20.36 -29.93
CA GLY A 176 -11.95 18.93 -30.06
C GLY A 176 -12.25 18.20 -28.74
N THR A 177 -12.56 18.92 -27.65
CA THR A 177 -12.79 18.34 -26.31
C THR A 177 -14.06 17.48 -26.19
N GLY A 178 -14.98 17.55 -27.16
CA GLY A 178 -16.15 16.67 -27.24
C GLY A 178 -15.86 15.26 -27.77
N SER A 179 -14.64 14.98 -28.22
CA SER A 179 -14.23 13.65 -28.68
C SER A 179 -13.90 12.72 -27.51
N SER A 180 -14.29 11.46 -27.60
CA SER A 180 -13.88 10.41 -26.67
C SER A 180 -12.37 10.10 -26.74
N SER A 181 -11.76 10.27 -27.93
CA SER A 181 -10.34 10.04 -28.16
C SER A 181 -9.49 11.29 -27.91
N VAL A 182 -8.38 11.13 -27.19
CA VAL A 182 -7.36 12.18 -26.94
C VAL A 182 -6.69 12.65 -28.23
N SER A 183 -6.61 11.79 -29.25
CA SER A 183 -6.00 12.13 -30.56
C SER A 183 -6.67 13.30 -31.26
N ASN A 184 -7.96 13.54 -30.98
CA ASN A 184 -8.72 14.63 -31.57
C ASN A 184 -8.63 15.94 -30.77
N ILE A 185 -8.03 15.90 -29.58
CA ILE A 185 -7.85 17.09 -28.76
C ILE A 185 -6.61 17.83 -29.24
N ARG A 186 -6.73 19.15 -29.40
CA ARG A 186 -5.63 20.03 -29.79
C ARG A 186 -5.54 21.22 -28.84
N VAL A 187 -4.32 21.70 -28.62
CA VAL A 187 -4.04 22.93 -27.89
C VAL A 187 -3.61 24.03 -28.86
N ARG A 188 -4.09 25.25 -28.62
CA ARG A 188 -3.75 26.43 -29.42
C ARG A 188 -3.56 27.64 -28.53
N CYS A 189 -2.64 28.54 -28.89
CA CYS A 189 -2.56 29.87 -28.30
C CYS A 189 -3.52 30.83 -29.02
N GLU A 190 -4.47 31.42 -28.29
CA GLU A 190 -5.39 32.43 -28.84
C GLU A 190 -4.69 33.76 -29.08
N THR A 191 -3.70 34.12 -28.25
CA THR A 191 -2.95 35.38 -28.34
C THR A 191 -2.06 35.42 -29.59
N CYS A 192 -1.16 34.44 -29.74
CA CYS A 192 -0.22 34.35 -30.86
C CYS A 192 -0.84 33.73 -32.12
N LYS A 193 -2.09 33.24 -32.02
CA LYS A 193 -2.80 32.52 -33.10
C LYS A 193 -1.99 31.37 -33.71
N SER A 194 -1.18 30.70 -32.88
CA SER A 194 -0.31 29.59 -33.30
C SER A 194 -1.10 28.46 -33.99
N LYS A 195 -0.40 27.59 -34.72
CA LYS A 195 -1.00 26.36 -35.27
C LYS A 195 -1.44 25.47 -34.10
N SER A 196 -2.65 24.91 -34.20
CA SER A 196 -3.16 23.96 -33.19
C SER A 196 -2.31 22.69 -33.18
N VAL A 197 -1.80 22.32 -32.01
CA VAL A 197 -0.96 21.13 -31.80
C VAL A 197 -1.81 19.99 -31.22
N SER A 198 -1.72 18.80 -31.80
CA SER A 198 -2.47 17.62 -31.32
C SER A 198 -1.87 17.03 -30.05
N LEU A 199 -2.72 16.42 -29.21
CA LEU A 199 -2.34 15.57 -28.08
C LEU A 199 -2.25 14.09 -28.44
N LYS A 200 -2.23 13.73 -29.74
CA LYS A 200 -2.11 12.33 -30.17
C LYS A 200 -0.81 11.72 -29.66
N GLY A 201 -0.92 10.55 -29.03
CA GLY A 201 0.24 9.77 -28.59
C GLY A 201 0.93 10.26 -27.31
N ILE A 202 0.40 11.26 -26.60
CA ILE A 202 1.07 11.82 -25.41
C ILE A 202 1.32 10.81 -24.28
N PHE A 203 0.53 9.73 -24.21
CA PHE A 203 0.65 8.68 -23.18
C PHE A 203 1.61 7.56 -23.58
N GLN A 204 2.24 7.64 -24.74
CA GLN A 204 3.20 6.62 -25.18
C GLN A 204 4.50 6.77 -24.38
N SER A 205 4.92 5.65 -23.80
CA SER A 205 6.20 5.51 -23.10
C SER A 205 6.70 4.09 -23.33
N GLU A 206 7.83 3.96 -24.01
CA GLU A 206 8.43 2.68 -24.37
C GLU A 206 9.93 2.73 -24.08
N PRO A 207 10.56 1.60 -23.72
CA PRO A 207 12.01 1.52 -23.67
C PRO A 207 12.61 1.80 -25.06
N ASN A 208 13.67 2.60 -25.12
CA ASN A 208 14.46 2.78 -26.33
C ASN A 208 15.33 1.55 -26.61
N GLU A 209 16.09 1.56 -27.71
CA GLU A 209 17.01 0.46 -28.10
C GLU A 209 18.05 0.10 -27.02
N LYS A 210 18.29 1.00 -26.05
CA LYS A 210 19.20 0.80 -24.91
C LYS A 210 18.48 0.36 -23.63
N GLY A 211 17.18 0.04 -23.71
CA GLY A 211 16.35 -0.34 -22.57
C GLY A 211 15.96 0.81 -21.64
N GLN A 212 16.25 2.06 -21.99
CA GLN A 212 15.89 3.22 -21.16
C GLN A 212 14.50 3.72 -21.53
N LEU A 213 13.65 3.94 -20.52
CA LEU A 213 12.31 4.49 -20.74
C LEU A 213 12.39 5.81 -21.51
N GLU A 214 11.68 5.89 -22.63
CA GLU A 214 11.55 7.10 -23.43
C GLU A 214 10.06 7.39 -23.64
N SER A 215 9.66 8.64 -23.42
CA SER A 215 8.26 9.07 -23.57
C SER A 215 8.10 10.07 -24.70
N THR A 216 6.86 10.28 -25.13
CA THR A 216 6.55 11.36 -26.09
C THR A 216 6.94 12.74 -25.56
N LEU A 217 6.87 12.97 -24.24
CA LEU A 217 7.32 14.22 -23.63
C LEU A 217 8.84 14.36 -23.72
N SER A 218 9.62 13.33 -23.39
CA SER A 218 11.07 13.40 -23.47
C SER A 218 11.58 13.51 -24.91
N LYS A 219 10.92 12.83 -25.87
CA LYS A 219 11.20 12.97 -27.31
C LYS A 219 10.99 14.40 -27.81
N ALA A 220 10.02 15.11 -27.23
CA ALA A 220 9.78 16.52 -27.49
C ALA A 220 10.75 17.46 -26.73
N GLY A 221 11.76 16.93 -26.04
CA GLY A 221 12.72 17.73 -25.27
C GLY A 221 12.19 18.24 -23.92
N ILE A 222 11.03 17.77 -23.48
CA ILE A 222 10.42 18.18 -22.21
C ILE A 222 11.00 17.33 -21.07
N LYS A 223 11.46 18.00 -20.01
CA LYS A 223 12.09 17.38 -18.84
C LYS A 223 11.16 17.40 -17.63
N CYS A 224 11.46 16.55 -16.64
CA CYS A 224 10.77 16.57 -15.36
C CYS A 224 11.06 17.88 -14.61
N CYS A 225 10.01 18.52 -14.07
CA CYS A 225 10.12 19.79 -13.34
C CYS A 225 10.45 19.61 -11.85
N SER A 226 10.74 18.39 -11.38
CA SER A 226 10.93 18.09 -9.94
C SER A 226 9.80 18.58 -9.04
N SER A 227 8.56 18.59 -9.55
CA SER A 227 7.43 19.16 -8.82
C SER A 227 6.84 18.15 -7.84
N SER A 228 6.70 18.58 -6.58
CA SER A 228 6.11 17.84 -5.47
C SER A 228 5.02 18.70 -4.82
N PRO A 229 3.88 18.94 -5.49
CA PRO A 229 2.85 19.90 -5.05
C PRO A 229 2.30 19.61 -3.63
N TRP A 230 2.38 18.36 -3.17
CA TRP A 230 1.98 17.97 -1.82
C TRP A 230 2.94 18.45 -0.72
N LEU A 231 4.22 18.69 -1.05
CA LEU A 231 5.24 19.29 -0.17
C LEU A 231 5.33 20.82 -0.35
N GLY A 232 4.74 21.35 -1.41
CA GLY A 232 4.80 22.78 -1.77
C GLY A 232 5.84 23.08 -2.85
N ASP A 233 5.98 24.35 -3.19
CA ASP A 233 6.80 24.83 -4.32
C ASP A 233 8.27 25.04 -3.92
N SER A 234 8.84 24.10 -3.17
CA SER A 234 10.27 24.08 -2.87
C SER A 234 10.97 23.40 -4.04
N ALA A 235 11.68 24.19 -4.85
CA ALA A 235 12.47 23.67 -5.97
C ALA A 235 13.52 22.67 -5.46
N GLN A 236 13.24 21.38 -5.60
CA GLN A 236 14.25 20.35 -5.43
C GLN A 236 15.18 20.33 -6.65
N ASN A 237 16.35 19.70 -6.47
CA ASN A 237 17.35 19.49 -7.52
C ASN A 237 16.72 19.01 -8.84
N GLN A 238 17.36 19.32 -9.97
CA GLN A 238 16.88 18.90 -11.29
C GLN A 238 16.76 17.36 -11.35
N CYS A 239 15.53 16.88 -11.56
CA CYS A 239 15.25 15.46 -11.70
C CYS A 239 15.71 14.97 -13.07
N GLY A 240 16.53 13.93 -13.08
CA GLY A 240 17.04 13.30 -14.30
C GLY A 240 16.10 12.25 -14.91
N LYS A 241 14.94 11.99 -14.31
CA LYS A 241 14.01 10.96 -14.78
C LYS A 241 13.12 11.46 -15.91
N VAL A 242 12.74 10.52 -16.77
CA VAL A 242 11.88 10.79 -17.93
C VAL A 242 10.45 11.10 -17.49
N PRO A 243 9.88 12.25 -17.89
CA PRO A 243 8.49 12.57 -17.60
C PRO A 243 7.56 11.78 -18.51
N VAL A 244 6.43 11.30 -18.00
CA VAL A 244 5.39 10.58 -18.76
C VAL A 244 4.06 11.28 -18.54
N ALA A 245 3.33 11.56 -19.62
CA ALA A 245 1.98 12.10 -19.49
C ALA A 245 1.02 11.01 -19.00
N ALA A 246 0.06 11.38 -18.16
CA ALA A 246 -0.98 10.47 -17.70
C ALA A 246 -2.30 11.22 -17.55
N LEU A 247 -3.38 10.45 -17.42
CA LEU A 247 -4.64 10.99 -16.91
C LEU A 247 -4.59 10.97 -15.38
N ARG A 248 -5.11 12.01 -14.73
CA ARG A 248 -5.17 12.07 -13.25
C ARG A 248 -5.97 10.94 -12.61
N GLN A 249 -6.83 10.27 -13.39
CA GLN A 249 -7.66 9.15 -12.95
C GLN A 249 -7.00 7.78 -13.23
N SER A 250 -5.82 7.76 -13.86
CA SER A 250 -5.15 6.51 -14.22
C SER A 250 -4.67 5.78 -12.97
N THR A 251 -4.72 4.45 -13.01
CA THR A 251 -4.28 3.57 -11.91
C THR A 251 -2.79 3.66 -11.63
N ASN A 252 -1.99 4.09 -12.61
CA ASN A 252 -0.54 4.24 -12.49
C ASN A 252 -0.08 5.57 -11.86
N VAL A 253 -1.01 6.39 -11.36
CA VAL A 253 -0.67 7.68 -10.77
C VAL A 253 -0.13 7.55 -9.35
N TYR A 254 -0.55 6.55 -8.58
CA TYR A 254 -0.15 6.41 -7.18
C TYR A 254 -0.20 4.95 -6.74
N PHE A 255 0.91 4.44 -6.22
CA PHE A 255 1.01 3.12 -5.59
C PHE A 255 1.58 3.30 -4.18
N SER A 256 0.76 3.11 -3.14
CA SER A 256 1.24 3.30 -1.76
C SER A 256 2.31 2.27 -1.41
N LYS A 257 3.39 2.71 -0.77
CA LYS A 257 4.37 1.80 -0.16
C LYS A 257 4.03 1.63 1.30
N THR A 258 3.53 0.44 1.61
CA THR A 258 3.15 0.05 2.96
C THR A 258 4.00 -1.11 3.46
N ASP A 259 4.18 -1.16 4.78
CA ASP A 259 4.75 -2.31 5.48
C ASP A 259 3.87 -2.65 6.67
N SER A 260 3.96 -3.88 7.15
CA SER A 260 3.13 -4.36 8.24
C SER A 260 3.84 -5.36 9.13
N SER A 261 3.49 -5.29 10.41
CA SER A 261 3.98 -6.21 11.43
C SER A 261 2.82 -6.80 12.21
N ILE A 262 2.90 -8.10 12.43
CA ILE A 262 2.10 -8.77 13.45
C ILE A 262 2.74 -8.47 14.79
N HIS A 263 1.93 -8.03 15.74
CA HIS A 263 2.40 -7.72 17.09
C HIS A 263 2.73 -9.02 17.83
N ILE A 264 4.01 -9.38 17.80
CA ILE A 264 4.55 -10.55 18.49
C ILE A 264 4.62 -10.25 19.99
N PRO A 265 4.04 -11.09 20.86
CA PRO A 265 4.11 -10.90 22.29
C PRO A 265 5.52 -11.15 22.85
N PHE A 266 5.80 -10.52 24.00
CA PHE A 266 7.05 -10.61 24.73
C PHE A 266 7.32 -12.03 25.24
N GLN A 267 8.57 -12.53 25.13
CA GLN A 267 8.96 -13.90 25.50
C GLN A 267 9.40 -14.03 26.98
N GLY A 268 8.77 -13.28 27.87
CA GLY A 268 9.04 -13.34 29.31
C GLY A 268 8.30 -14.46 30.03
N ASN A 269 8.91 -14.99 31.09
CA ASN A 269 8.30 -16.01 31.97
C ASN A 269 8.05 -15.48 33.37
N GLY A 270 7.09 -16.08 34.08
CA GLY A 270 6.79 -15.76 35.49
C GLY A 270 6.49 -14.28 35.70
N ILE A 271 7.15 -13.66 36.67
CA ILE A 271 6.92 -12.26 37.03
C ILE A 271 7.11 -11.28 35.86
N HIS A 272 8.01 -11.57 34.91
CA HIS A 272 8.24 -10.70 33.74
C HIS A 272 7.05 -10.71 32.78
N LYS A 273 6.33 -11.83 32.71
CA LYS A 273 5.09 -11.95 31.94
C LYS A 273 4.01 -11.09 32.58
N ASP A 274 3.81 -11.19 33.89
CA ASP A 274 2.81 -10.41 34.62
C ASP A 274 3.08 -8.89 34.49
N VAL A 275 4.36 -8.50 34.56
CA VAL A 275 4.81 -7.12 34.32
C VAL A 275 4.47 -6.67 32.90
N ASN A 276 4.68 -7.51 31.89
CA ASN A 276 4.33 -7.21 30.51
C ASN A 276 2.81 -7.11 30.29
N GLU A 277 2.02 -8.01 30.88
CA GLU A 277 0.55 -7.94 30.79
C GLU A 277 0.01 -6.65 31.40
N SER A 278 0.56 -6.24 32.55
CA SER A 278 0.24 -4.95 33.18
C SER A 278 0.71 -3.76 32.35
N PHE A 279 1.86 -3.88 31.67
CA PHE A 279 2.35 -2.87 30.74
C PHE A 279 1.40 -2.72 29.54
N GLU A 280 0.89 -3.82 28.99
CA GLU A 280 -0.02 -3.80 27.86
C GLU A 280 -1.39 -3.19 28.18
N ASP A 281 -1.84 -3.27 29.44
CA ASP A 281 -3.06 -2.63 29.93
C ASP A 281 -2.93 -1.12 30.15
N LEU A 282 -1.71 -0.57 30.07
CA LEU A 282 -1.50 0.86 30.16
C LEU A 282 -2.06 1.57 28.92
N THR A 283 -2.45 2.83 29.10
CA THR A 283 -2.78 3.71 27.98
C THR A 283 -1.55 3.93 27.09
N GLU A 284 -1.75 4.17 25.79
CA GLU A 284 -0.64 4.48 24.86
C GLU A 284 0.19 5.69 25.33
N GLN A 285 -0.44 6.67 25.98
CA GLN A 285 0.27 7.81 26.59
C GLN A 285 1.23 7.37 27.70
N GLN A 286 0.83 6.42 28.55
CA GLN A 286 1.69 5.86 29.59
C GLN A 286 2.80 5.02 28.98
N LYS A 287 2.50 4.18 27.98
CA LYS A 287 3.50 3.38 27.25
C LYS A 287 4.56 4.26 26.58
N SER A 288 4.13 5.31 25.87
CA SER A 288 5.02 6.31 25.24
C SER A 288 5.92 6.99 26.28
N ARG A 289 5.38 7.40 27.43
CA ARG A 289 6.18 8.00 28.53
C ARG A 289 7.25 7.06 29.06
N ILE A 290 6.92 5.78 29.24
CA ILE A 290 7.87 4.76 29.71
C ILE A 290 8.93 4.50 28.63
N ASN A 291 8.51 4.30 27.37
CA ASN A 291 9.42 3.95 26.29
C ASN A 291 10.35 5.10 25.89
N GLY A 292 9.87 6.34 25.96
CA GLY A 292 10.61 7.55 25.63
C GLY A 292 11.62 8.01 26.71
N ALA A 293 11.59 7.43 27.90
CA ALA A 293 12.64 7.66 28.89
C ALA A 293 13.93 6.97 28.45
N GLY A 294 15.03 7.71 28.30
CA GLY A 294 16.29 7.15 27.79
C GLY A 294 16.99 6.21 28.78
N ASP A 295 16.94 6.51 30.08
CA ASP A 295 17.61 5.74 31.13
C ASP A 295 16.69 4.67 31.72
N LEU A 296 17.21 3.44 31.84
CA LEU A 296 16.56 2.32 32.49
C LEU A 296 16.07 2.66 33.92
N ALA A 297 16.85 3.42 34.68
CA ALA A 297 16.45 3.82 36.03
C ALA A 297 15.17 4.68 36.03
N VAL A 298 15.05 5.56 35.04
CA VAL A 298 13.87 6.43 34.87
C VAL A 298 12.68 5.61 34.39
N LYS A 299 12.87 4.65 33.46
CA LYS A 299 11.80 3.73 33.03
C LYS A 299 11.20 2.97 34.21
N VAL A 300 12.06 2.46 35.09
CA VAL A 300 11.67 1.69 36.29
C VAL A 300 10.90 2.56 37.27
N GLN A 301 11.35 3.79 37.55
CA GLN A 301 10.62 4.72 38.42
C GLN A 301 9.24 5.09 37.86
N ILE A 302 9.16 5.43 36.57
CA ILE A 302 7.89 5.79 35.93
C ILE A 302 6.92 4.61 35.97
N MET A 303 7.38 3.42 35.55
CA MET A 303 6.54 2.22 35.50
C MET A 303 6.12 1.78 36.91
N GLY A 304 7.03 1.79 37.89
CA GLY A 304 6.73 1.49 39.28
C GLY A 304 5.72 2.45 39.88
N GLY A 305 5.83 3.75 39.59
CA GLY A 305 4.86 4.76 40.00
C GLY A 305 3.47 4.56 39.39
N ILE A 306 3.40 4.26 38.09
CA ILE A 306 2.13 3.99 37.38
C ILE A 306 1.45 2.72 37.90
N LEU A 307 2.23 1.68 38.18
CA LEU A 307 1.75 0.40 38.68
C LEU A 307 1.62 0.39 40.22
N ASN A 308 1.63 1.55 40.87
CA ASN A 308 1.46 1.71 42.32
C ASN A 308 2.38 0.81 43.18
N GLY A 309 3.61 0.55 42.71
CA GLY A 309 4.56 -0.30 43.43
C GLY A 309 4.21 -1.80 43.47
N THR A 310 3.32 -2.28 42.59
CA THR A 310 2.94 -3.71 42.51
C THR A 310 4.14 -4.63 42.27
N TYR A 311 5.16 -4.13 41.57
CA TYR A 311 6.38 -4.87 41.23
C TYR A 311 7.60 -4.19 41.83
N SER A 312 8.56 -4.98 42.30
CA SER A 312 9.84 -4.46 42.80
C SER A 312 10.70 -3.85 41.69
N ASP A 313 11.53 -2.85 42.04
CA ASP A 313 12.48 -2.23 41.11
C ASP A 313 13.41 -3.25 40.44
N THR A 314 13.80 -4.32 41.15
CA THR A 314 14.64 -5.38 40.60
C THR A 314 13.90 -6.19 39.54
N SER A 315 12.62 -6.52 39.77
CA SER A 315 11.77 -7.19 38.79
C SER A 315 11.56 -6.33 37.53
N LEU A 316 11.32 -5.03 37.70
CA LEU A 316 11.15 -4.08 36.59
C LEU A 316 12.45 -3.90 35.78
N LYS A 317 13.60 -3.78 36.45
CA LYS A 317 14.92 -3.73 35.79
C LYS A 317 15.18 -4.97 34.95
N ALA A 318 14.94 -6.15 35.53
CA ALA A 318 15.12 -7.41 34.83
C ALA A 318 14.13 -7.58 33.66
N TYR A 319 12.88 -7.11 33.81
CA TYR A 319 11.91 -7.06 32.71
C TYR A 319 12.41 -6.22 31.53
N PHE A 320 12.85 -4.98 31.77
CA PHE A 320 13.36 -4.12 30.69
C PHE A 320 14.64 -4.68 30.05
N ALA A 321 15.52 -5.33 30.83
CA ALA A 321 16.71 -5.97 30.29
C ALA A 321 16.37 -7.16 29.37
N LEU A 322 15.38 -7.98 29.77
CA LEU A 322 14.85 -9.06 28.93
C LEU A 322 14.16 -8.50 27.69
N LYS A 323 13.35 -7.46 27.84
CA LYS A 323 12.67 -6.79 26.72
C LYS A 323 13.69 -6.24 25.73
N GLU A 324 14.74 -5.57 26.19
CA GLU A 324 15.79 -5.07 25.29
C GLU A 324 16.51 -6.21 24.55
N LYS A 325 16.74 -7.35 25.22
CA LYS A 325 17.30 -8.55 24.61
C LYS A 325 16.36 -9.12 23.52
N ASP A 326 15.08 -9.30 23.82
CA ASP A 326 14.07 -9.75 22.86
C ASP A 326 14.03 -8.83 21.63
N ILE A 327 13.99 -7.52 21.84
CA ILE A 327 13.97 -6.55 20.73
C ILE A 327 15.29 -6.59 19.93
N LYS A 328 16.44 -6.88 20.54
CA LYS A 328 17.71 -7.07 19.81
C LYS A 328 17.66 -8.34 18.95
N GLU A 329 17.10 -9.42 19.47
CA GLU A 329 16.89 -10.67 18.72
C GLU A 329 15.86 -10.52 17.59
N LEU A 330 14.88 -9.62 17.76
CA LEU A 330 13.89 -9.23 16.74
C LEU A 330 14.46 -8.32 15.63
N LYS A 331 15.71 -7.86 15.71
CA LYS A 331 16.34 -7.14 14.59
C LYS A 331 16.58 -8.14 13.46
N CYS A 332 15.86 -7.95 12.37
CA CYS A 332 15.97 -8.77 11.16
C CYS A 332 16.57 -7.95 10.04
N GLU A 333 17.60 -8.51 9.41
CA GLU A 333 18.28 -7.91 8.26
C GLU A 333 17.56 -8.27 6.95
N THR A 334 16.79 -9.37 6.94
CA THR A 334 16.05 -9.84 5.76
C THR A 334 14.57 -10.10 6.06
N GLU A 335 13.74 -10.03 5.02
CA GLU A 335 12.29 -10.28 5.13
C GLU A 335 11.98 -11.73 5.52
N GLU A 336 12.79 -12.71 5.09
CA GLU A 336 12.57 -14.12 5.43
C GLU A 336 12.78 -14.38 6.92
N LYS A 337 13.81 -13.76 7.52
CA LYS A 337 14.00 -13.84 8.98
C LYS A 337 12.84 -13.16 9.71
N TYR A 338 12.34 -12.05 9.17
CA TYR A 338 11.17 -11.36 9.70
C TYR A 338 9.94 -12.29 9.70
N ARG A 339 9.61 -12.90 8.56
CA ARG A 339 8.46 -13.79 8.40
C ARG A 339 8.59 -15.10 9.18
N SER A 340 9.78 -15.68 9.24
CA SER A 340 10.02 -16.92 10.01
C SER A 340 9.78 -16.77 11.51
N GLN A 341 10.06 -15.59 12.09
CA GLN A 341 9.75 -15.28 13.48
C GLN A 341 8.23 -15.28 13.77
N GLU A 342 7.42 -14.73 12.86
CA GLU A 342 5.96 -14.79 12.99
C GLU A 342 5.45 -16.22 12.82
N ARG A 343 5.95 -16.92 11.80
CA ARG A 343 5.61 -18.31 11.50
C ARG A 343 5.75 -19.22 12.72
N LYS A 344 6.81 -19.05 13.51
CA LYS A 344 7.06 -19.83 14.73
C LYS A 344 5.83 -19.89 15.65
N TYR A 345 5.18 -18.74 15.90
CA TYR A 345 4.01 -18.68 16.77
C TYR A 345 2.78 -19.33 16.18
N PHE A 346 2.67 -19.40 14.86
CA PHE A 346 1.58 -20.11 14.22
C PHE A 346 1.71 -21.62 14.37
N LEU A 347 2.92 -22.15 14.47
CA LEU A 347 3.17 -23.58 14.63
C LEU A 347 3.13 -24.02 16.11
N GLU A 348 3.74 -23.25 17.00
CA GLU A 348 3.82 -23.58 18.43
C GLU A 348 2.51 -23.27 19.17
N GLY A 349 1.77 -22.26 18.71
CA GLY A 349 0.61 -21.73 19.38
C GLY A 349 0.97 -20.76 20.50
N ILE A 350 0.06 -19.84 20.78
CA ILE A 350 0.24 -18.80 21.80
C ILE A 350 -1.12 -18.28 22.25
N ASN A 351 -1.26 -17.79 23.47
CA ASN A 351 -2.52 -17.23 23.95
C ASN A 351 -2.29 -15.96 24.74
N GLU A 352 -2.01 -14.89 24.02
CA GLU A 352 -1.74 -13.56 24.56
C GLU A 352 -2.79 -12.55 24.08
N LYS A 353 -2.80 -11.35 24.68
CA LYS A 353 -3.78 -10.31 24.34
C LYS A 353 -3.70 -9.85 22.88
N THR A 354 -2.48 -9.68 22.39
CA THR A 354 -2.17 -9.16 21.05
C THR A 354 -2.19 -10.23 19.97
N LEU A 355 -1.90 -11.48 20.35
CA LEU A 355 -1.84 -12.64 19.46
C LEU A 355 -2.30 -13.90 20.20
N ALA A 356 -3.40 -14.50 19.73
CA ALA A 356 -3.89 -15.77 20.24
C ALA A 356 -4.06 -16.77 19.10
N VAL A 357 -3.21 -17.79 19.07
CA VAL A 357 -3.17 -18.83 18.06
C VAL A 357 -3.36 -20.19 18.69
N ARG A 358 -4.28 -20.98 18.12
CA ARG A 358 -4.53 -22.36 18.52
C ARG A 358 -4.24 -23.32 17.36
N PRO A 359 -3.08 -24.01 17.39
CA PRO A 359 -2.80 -25.13 16.51
C PRO A 359 -3.88 -26.21 16.57
N GLN A 360 -4.25 -26.73 15.40
CA GLN A 360 -5.20 -27.82 15.26
C GLN A 360 -4.46 -29.11 14.91
N LYS A 361 -5.01 -30.24 15.37
CA LYS A 361 -4.48 -31.54 14.95
C LYS A 361 -4.97 -31.84 13.54
N ILE A 362 -4.05 -32.00 12.59
CA ILE A 362 -4.39 -32.31 11.19
C ILE A 362 -5.22 -33.59 11.06
N SER A 363 -5.03 -34.56 11.97
CA SER A 363 -5.81 -35.80 12.05
C SER A 363 -7.31 -35.61 12.29
N ASN A 364 -7.73 -34.42 12.73
CA ASN A 364 -9.14 -34.11 12.93
C ASN A 364 -9.83 -33.66 11.63
N TYR A 365 -9.05 -33.28 10.62
CA TYR A 365 -9.57 -32.90 9.30
C TYR A 365 -9.69 -34.13 8.40
N GLN A 366 -10.34 -33.97 7.25
CA GLN A 366 -10.44 -35.02 6.26
C GLN A 366 -9.05 -35.50 5.76
N VAL A 367 -8.92 -36.81 5.53
CA VAL A 367 -7.64 -37.47 5.23
C VAL A 367 -6.96 -36.90 3.98
N TRP A 368 -7.73 -36.53 2.95
CA TRP A 368 -7.17 -36.00 1.71
C TRP A 368 -6.39 -34.70 1.94
N LEU A 369 -6.82 -33.84 2.88
CA LEU A 369 -6.18 -32.56 3.15
C LEU A 369 -4.80 -32.74 3.76
N SER A 370 -4.61 -33.80 4.56
CA SER A 370 -3.33 -34.09 5.24
C SER A 370 -2.18 -34.42 4.27
N LYS A 371 -2.48 -34.77 3.00
CA LYS A 371 -1.48 -34.94 1.94
C LYS A 371 -0.85 -33.62 1.49
N TYR A 372 -1.64 -32.54 1.55
CA TYR A 372 -1.30 -31.24 0.97
C TYR A 372 -0.97 -30.19 2.05
N ILE A 373 -1.59 -30.28 3.21
CA ILE A 373 -1.45 -29.32 4.32
C ILE A 373 -0.92 -30.06 5.54
N SER A 374 0.23 -29.61 6.07
CA SER A 374 0.90 -30.19 7.22
C SER A 374 0.43 -29.58 8.55
N HIS A 375 0.01 -28.31 8.55
CA HIS A 375 -0.40 -27.59 9.75
C HIS A 375 -1.55 -26.63 9.50
N ILE A 376 -2.49 -26.54 10.46
CA ILE A 376 -3.60 -25.59 10.43
C ILE A 376 -3.72 -24.95 11.81
N SER A 377 -3.75 -23.63 11.86
CA SER A 377 -3.83 -22.86 13.11
C SER A 377 -4.94 -21.82 13.05
N LEU A 378 -5.75 -21.78 14.11
CA LEU A 378 -6.81 -20.80 14.25
C LEU A 378 -6.29 -19.58 15.02
N VAL A 379 -6.26 -18.44 14.35
CA VAL A 379 -5.81 -17.18 14.93
C VAL A 379 -7.03 -16.43 15.47
N ARG A 380 -7.28 -16.57 16.77
CA ARG A 380 -8.46 -16.00 17.45
C ARG A 380 -8.33 -14.52 17.74
N LYS A 381 -7.10 -14.05 17.94
CA LYS A 381 -6.76 -12.64 18.10
C LYS A 381 -5.50 -12.37 17.32
N LEU A 382 -5.53 -11.31 16.54
CA LEU A 382 -4.42 -10.85 15.75
C LEU A 382 -4.39 -9.33 15.81
N THR A 383 -3.26 -8.77 16.18
CA THR A 383 -3.02 -7.32 16.13
C THR A 383 -1.98 -7.04 15.07
N VAL A 384 -2.33 -6.24 14.07
CA VAL A 384 -1.44 -5.88 12.96
C VAL A 384 -1.28 -4.38 12.87
N THR A 385 -0.03 -3.92 12.94
CA THR A 385 0.34 -2.53 12.66
C THR A 385 0.64 -2.41 11.17
N GLN A 386 0.03 -1.43 10.51
CA GLN A 386 0.25 -1.10 9.11
C GLN A 386 0.70 0.35 9.00
N THR A 387 1.77 0.61 8.25
CA THR A 387 2.33 1.95 8.09
C THR A 387 2.61 2.24 6.62
N MET A 388 2.46 3.51 6.23
CA MET A 388 2.89 4.00 4.94
C MET A 388 4.26 4.65 5.10
N TYR A 389 5.21 4.29 4.23
CA TYR A 389 6.58 4.84 4.26
C TYR A 389 6.98 5.56 2.97
N GLY A 390 6.12 5.56 1.95
CA GLY A 390 6.33 6.27 0.69
C GLY A 390 5.29 5.87 -0.36
N PHE A 391 5.57 6.17 -1.63
CA PHE A 391 4.75 5.75 -2.76
C PHE A 391 5.59 5.67 -4.04
N ASP A 392 5.07 4.93 -5.02
CA ASP A 392 5.58 4.87 -6.39
C ASP A 392 4.59 5.51 -7.36
N ARG A 393 5.07 5.88 -8.56
CA ARG A 393 4.24 6.32 -9.70
C ARG A 393 4.76 5.66 -10.97
N ILE A 394 3.91 5.57 -12.00
CA ILE A 394 4.15 4.87 -13.29
C ILE A 394 4.19 3.34 -13.10
N SER A 395 5.04 2.86 -12.22
CA SER A 395 5.18 1.44 -11.89
C SER A 395 5.53 1.29 -10.40
N PRO A 396 4.84 0.42 -9.64
CA PRO A 396 5.28 0.02 -8.32
C PRO A 396 6.60 -0.75 -8.38
N GLY A 397 7.31 -0.79 -7.25
CA GLY A 397 8.47 -1.66 -7.09
C GLY A 397 9.80 -1.00 -7.44
N THR A 398 9.89 0.33 -7.44
CA THR A 398 11.18 0.98 -7.71
C THR A 398 12.21 0.63 -6.63
N ASN A 399 13.46 0.39 -7.04
CA ASN A 399 14.58 0.04 -6.16
C ASN A 399 15.11 1.27 -5.39
N LYS A 400 14.22 1.94 -4.64
CA LYS A 400 14.53 3.03 -3.72
C LYS A 400 14.75 2.48 -2.32
N SER A 401 15.67 3.07 -1.58
CA SER A 401 15.86 2.78 -0.15
C SER A 401 14.64 3.23 0.67
N TYR A 402 14.45 2.69 1.87
CA TYR A 402 13.40 3.19 2.79
C TYR A 402 13.54 4.69 3.04
N ASP A 403 14.76 5.20 3.20
CA ASP A 403 14.99 6.62 3.43
C ASP A 403 14.58 7.48 2.24
N ASP A 404 14.84 7.04 1.01
CA ASP A 404 14.40 7.77 -0.18
C ASP A 404 12.88 7.80 -0.32
N TYR A 405 12.21 6.71 0.03
CA TYR A 405 10.74 6.70 0.14
C TYR A 405 10.24 7.64 1.24
N LYS A 406 10.87 7.62 2.43
CA LYS A 406 10.48 8.49 3.55
C LYS A 406 10.65 9.97 3.21
N LYS A 407 11.70 10.35 2.48
CA LYS A 407 11.90 11.76 2.02
C LYS A 407 10.72 12.29 1.21
N MET A 408 10.03 11.44 0.45
CA MET A 408 8.86 11.85 -0.33
C MET A 408 7.67 12.29 0.55
N LEU A 409 7.69 11.95 1.83
CA LEU A 409 6.62 12.25 2.78
C LEU A 409 6.82 13.57 3.54
N TRP A 410 8.01 14.16 3.46
CA TRP A 410 8.48 15.23 4.32
C TRP A 410 9.03 16.41 3.52
N VAL A 411 8.69 17.63 3.92
CA VAL A 411 9.36 18.85 3.45
C VAL A 411 10.75 18.94 4.08
N ASP A 412 10.81 18.78 5.40
CA ASP A 412 12.07 18.73 6.15
C ASP A 412 12.57 17.29 6.27
N HIS A 413 13.56 16.95 5.45
CA HIS A 413 14.15 15.61 5.41
C HIS A 413 14.85 15.21 6.72
N SER A 414 15.11 16.12 7.68
CA SER A 414 15.62 15.74 9.01
C SER A 414 14.58 14.98 9.84
N ASN A 415 13.31 15.01 9.42
CA ASN A 415 12.19 14.38 10.12
C ASN A 415 11.92 12.93 9.68
N ILE A 416 12.62 12.40 8.68
CA ILE A 416 12.34 11.04 8.13
C ILE A 416 12.44 9.93 9.18
N GLY A 417 13.25 10.10 10.23
CA GLY A 417 13.40 9.15 11.33
C GLY A 417 12.48 9.43 12.54
N LYS A 418 11.72 10.52 12.55
CA LYS A 418 10.91 10.91 13.72
C LYS A 418 9.66 10.06 13.84
N TRP A 419 8.82 10.03 12.81
CA TRP A 419 7.62 9.20 12.82
C TRP A 419 7.06 8.91 11.43
N LEU A 420 6.22 7.88 11.34
CA LEU A 420 5.41 7.55 10.16
C LEU A 420 3.94 7.33 10.52
N PRO A 421 3.00 7.60 9.59
CA PRO A 421 1.59 7.36 9.83
C PRO A 421 1.31 5.85 9.84
N ALA A 422 0.64 5.38 10.89
CA ALA A 422 0.26 3.99 11.02
C ALA A 422 -1.15 3.82 11.58
N VAL A 423 -1.72 2.65 11.32
CA VAL A 423 -2.96 2.20 11.96
C VAL A 423 -2.73 0.81 12.52
N GLN A 424 -3.43 0.49 13.61
CA GLN A 424 -3.42 -0.85 14.18
C GLN A 424 -4.81 -1.45 14.04
N SER A 425 -4.84 -2.62 13.43
CA SER A 425 -6.05 -3.39 13.19
C SER A 425 -6.05 -4.61 14.12
N HIS A 426 -7.22 -4.91 14.67
CA HIS A 426 -7.45 -6.09 15.50
C HIS A 426 -8.41 -7.01 14.77
N GLY A 427 -8.10 -8.31 14.80
CA GLY A 427 -8.77 -9.26 13.93
C GLY A 427 -8.60 -10.71 14.34
N GLU A 428 -9.02 -11.57 13.43
CA GLU A 428 -8.88 -13.01 13.48
C GLU A 428 -8.35 -13.52 12.13
N GLY A 429 -7.97 -14.80 12.07
CA GLY A 429 -7.47 -15.40 10.85
C GLY A 429 -7.32 -16.91 10.91
N ILE A 430 -6.92 -17.47 9.77
CA ILE A 430 -6.60 -18.88 9.59
C ILE A 430 -5.20 -18.95 9.00
N TYR A 431 -4.33 -19.72 9.64
CA TYR A 431 -2.99 -20.02 9.14
C TYR A 431 -2.96 -21.45 8.61
N LEU A 432 -2.38 -21.63 7.42
CA LEU A 432 -2.17 -22.91 6.75
C LEU A 432 -0.69 -23.08 6.42
N GLU A 433 -0.13 -24.24 6.71
CA GLU A 433 1.22 -24.65 6.27
C GLU A 433 1.08 -25.82 5.30
N PHE A 434 1.65 -25.67 4.12
CA PHE A 434 1.70 -26.71 3.10
C PHE A 434 2.67 -27.84 3.52
N ASP A 435 2.48 -29.03 2.99
CA ASP A 435 3.44 -30.12 3.20
C ASP A 435 4.74 -29.83 2.44
N ALA A 436 5.83 -29.65 3.19
CA ALA A 436 7.11 -29.22 2.64
C ALA A 436 7.71 -30.22 1.65
N LYS A 437 7.49 -31.53 1.85
CA LYS A 437 8.00 -32.55 0.94
C LYS A 437 7.19 -32.56 -0.35
N HIS A 438 5.87 -32.55 -0.21
CA HIS A 438 4.97 -32.60 -1.35
C HIS A 438 5.07 -31.37 -2.25
N ILE A 439 5.16 -30.17 -1.66
CA ILE A 439 5.30 -28.92 -2.42
C ILE A 439 6.64 -28.84 -3.16
N GLN A 440 7.72 -29.37 -2.58
CA GLN A 440 9.04 -29.44 -3.23
C GLN A 440 9.05 -30.43 -4.40
N GLU A 441 8.49 -31.63 -4.21
CA GLU A 441 8.39 -32.62 -5.30
C GLU A 441 7.55 -32.11 -6.48
N TRP A 442 6.51 -31.31 -6.19
CA TRP A 442 5.70 -30.64 -7.20
C TRP A 442 6.46 -29.49 -7.87
N SER A 443 7.14 -28.64 -7.09
CA SER A 443 7.81 -27.45 -7.60
C SER A 443 8.98 -27.79 -8.52
N GLU A 444 9.74 -28.84 -8.25
CA GLU A 444 10.83 -29.32 -9.14
C GLU A 444 10.33 -29.70 -10.54
N LYS A 445 9.10 -30.20 -10.65
CA LYS A 445 8.47 -30.51 -11.94
C LYS A 445 7.92 -29.25 -12.59
N HIS A 446 7.20 -28.42 -11.83
CA HIS A 446 6.57 -27.20 -12.33
C HIS A 446 7.60 -26.16 -12.79
N ALA A 447 8.77 -26.08 -12.14
CA ALA A 447 9.87 -25.19 -12.52
C ALA A 447 10.39 -25.43 -13.94
N LYS A 448 10.15 -26.62 -14.52
CA LYS A 448 10.55 -26.98 -15.89
C LYS A 448 9.50 -26.59 -16.94
N SER A 449 8.34 -26.10 -16.52
CA SER A 449 7.29 -25.69 -17.45
C SER A 449 7.71 -24.45 -18.25
N SER A 450 7.37 -24.45 -19.54
CA SER A 450 7.65 -23.31 -20.43
C SER A 450 6.96 -22.03 -19.95
N SER A 451 5.73 -22.14 -19.43
CA SER A 451 4.97 -21.01 -18.88
C SER A 451 5.68 -20.35 -17.69
N PHE A 452 6.20 -21.14 -16.75
CA PHE A 452 6.92 -20.61 -15.59
C PHE A 452 8.27 -20.00 -15.98
N ILE A 453 9.03 -20.65 -16.87
CA ILE A 453 10.31 -20.11 -17.38
C ILE A 453 10.08 -18.77 -18.08
N ASN A 454 9.06 -18.67 -18.93
CA ASN A 454 8.71 -17.42 -19.59
C ASN A 454 8.30 -16.33 -18.60
N LEU A 455 7.57 -16.68 -17.53
CA LEU A 455 7.22 -15.75 -16.46
C LEU A 455 8.46 -15.23 -15.72
N MET A 456 9.41 -16.10 -15.41
CA MET A 456 10.68 -15.72 -14.79
C MET A 456 11.47 -14.74 -15.65
N LEU A 457 11.62 -15.03 -16.95
CA LEU A 457 12.30 -14.15 -17.90
C LEU A 457 11.63 -12.77 -17.97
N LYS A 458 10.29 -12.72 -18.03
CA LYS A 458 9.55 -11.45 -18.01
C LYS A 458 9.70 -10.68 -16.71
N LYS A 459 9.76 -11.37 -15.58
CA LYS A 459 10.05 -10.73 -14.28
C LYS A 459 11.44 -10.11 -14.29
N GLU A 460 12.45 -10.78 -14.84
CA GLU A 460 13.80 -10.22 -14.94
C GLU A 460 13.87 -9.00 -15.88
N GLU A 461 13.09 -9.00 -16.97
CA GLU A 461 12.95 -7.84 -17.87
C GLU A 461 12.25 -6.64 -17.19
N HIS A 462 11.40 -6.90 -16.20
CA HIS A 462 10.59 -5.91 -15.52
C HIS A 462 10.93 -5.86 -14.03
N GLY A 463 11.76 -4.89 -13.61
CA GLY A 463 12.09 -4.62 -12.19
C GLY A 463 10.93 -4.23 -11.26
N TYR A 464 9.69 -4.45 -11.70
CA TYR A 464 8.42 -4.30 -10.98
C TYR A 464 8.41 -5.09 -9.65
N LEU A 465 9.24 -6.13 -9.50
CA LEU A 465 9.25 -7.05 -8.36
C LEU A 465 10.64 -7.31 -7.78
N ASP A 466 11.60 -6.41 -7.94
CA ASP A 466 12.98 -6.58 -7.42
C ASP A 466 13.04 -6.83 -5.90
N LYS A 467 11.98 -6.49 -5.15
CA LYS A 467 11.85 -6.81 -3.71
C LYS A 467 11.62 -8.30 -3.43
N PHE A 468 11.11 -9.05 -4.39
CA PHE A 468 10.92 -10.50 -4.29
C PHE A 468 12.16 -11.14 -4.88
N GLU A 469 13.17 -11.44 -4.04
CA GLU A 469 14.50 -11.87 -4.49
C GLU A 469 14.41 -13.01 -5.53
N ASP A 470 13.62 -14.06 -5.27
CA ASP A 470 13.44 -15.19 -6.18
C ASP A 470 11.96 -15.51 -6.42
N LEU A 471 11.54 -15.56 -7.69
CA LEU A 471 10.23 -16.13 -8.04
C LEU A 471 10.36 -17.64 -8.05
N THR A 472 9.59 -18.33 -7.21
CA THR A 472 9.57 -19.79 -7.16
C THR A 472 8.18 -20.34 -7.47
N PRO A 473 8.05 -21.59 -7.95
CA PRO A 473 6.75 -22.21 -8.15
C PRO A 473 5.91 -22.26 -6.87
N GLU A 474 6.55 -22.44 -5.71
CA GLU A 474 5.89 -22.46 -4.40
C GLU A 474 5.26 -21.09 -4.08
N PHE A 475 5.95 -20.00 -4.43
CA PHE A 475 5.40 -18.65 -4.27
C PHE A 475 4.16 -18.45 -5.14
N LEU A 476 4.26 -18.82 -6.43
CA LEU A 476 3.15 -18.71 -7.37
C LEU A 476 1.94 -19.53 -6.92
N LEU A 477 2.18 -20.74 -6.41
CA LEU A 477 1.15 -21.62 -5.85
C LEU A 477 0.44 -21.00 -4.65
N ILE A 478 1.21 -20.62 -3.62
CA ILE A 478 0.63 -20.16 -2.34
C ILE A 478 -0.10 -18.83 -2.53
N HIS A 479 0.43 -17.93 -3.36
CA HIS A 479 -0.20 -16.67 -3.72
C HIS A 479 -1.48 -16.87 -4.58
N SER A 480 -1.48 -17.82 -5.52
CA SER A 480 -2.70 -18.11 -6.29
C SER A 480 -3.76 -18.79 -5.42
N PHE A 481 -3.33 -19.66 -4.50
CA PHE A 481 -4.20 -20.34 -3.55
C PHE A 481 -4.86 -19.37 -2.57
N SER A 482 -4.11 -18.39 -2.04
CA SER A 482 -4.65 -17.38 -1.14
C SER A 482 -5.76 -16.57 -1.79
N HIS A 483 -5.61 -16.22 -3.07
CA HIS A 483 -6.62 -15.50 -3.83
C HIS A 483 -7.92 -16.30 -3.99
N LEU A 484 -7.83 -17.58 -4.37
CA LEU A 484 -9.00 -18.47 -4.47
C LEU A 484 -9.66 -18.69 -3.11
N LEU A 485 -8.86 -18.90 -2.07
CA LEU A 485 -9.36 -19.14 -0.74
C LEU A 485 -10.03 -17.89 -0.16
N ILE A 486 -9.47 -16.68 -0.34
CA ILE A 486 -10.13 -15.42 0.05
C ILE A 486 -11.47 -15.29 -0.67
N ASN A 487 -11.51 -15.50 -2.00
CA ASN A 487 -12.74 -15.46 -2.78
C ASN A 487 -13.80 -16.42 -2.23
N GLN A 488 -13.43 -17.64 -1.85
CA GLN A 488 -14.37 -18.59 -1.27
C GLN A 488 -14.77 -18.22 0.17
N LEU A 489 -13.84 -17.75 1.01
CA LEU A 489 -14.09 -17.35 2.39
C LEU A 489 -15.05 -16.17 2.49
N ILE A 490 -15.01 -15.22 1.55
CA ILE A 490 -15.94 -14.08 1.48
C ILE A 490 -17.40 -14.56 1.44
N TYR A 491 -17.70 -15.59 0.62
CA TYR A 491 -19.05 -16.14 0.51
C TYR A 491 -19.52 -16.85 1.78
N GLU A 492 -18.62 -17.51 2.51
CA GLU A 492 -18.96 -18.31 3.69
C GLU A 492 -19.00 -17.50 4.99
N SER A 493 -18.09 -16.52 5.11
CA SER A 493 -17.93 -15.71 6.32
C SER A 493 -18.75 -14.42 6.31
N GLY A 494 -19.21 -13.96 5.13
CA GLY A 494 -19.96 -12.72 4.97
C GLY A 494 -19.11 -11.45 5.04
N TYR A 495 -17.79 -11.56 5.23
CA TYR A 495 -16.87 -10.42 5.17
C TYR A 495 -16.79 -9.86 3.75
N SER A 496 -16.60 -8.55 3.62
CA SER A 496 -16.33 -7.95 2.30
C SER A 496 -14.95 -8.38 1.78
N SER A 497 -14.77 -8.38 0.45
CA SER A 497 -13.47 -8.73 -0.14
C SER A 497 -12.32 -7.83 0.32
N ALA A 498 -12.61 -6.54 0.53
CA ALA A 498 -11.63 -5.58 1.03
C ALA A 498 -11.31 -5.74 2.53
N SER A 499 -12.04 -6.58 3.25
CA SER A 499 -11.87 -6.83 4.69
C SER A 499 -10.96 -8.01 5.00
N LEU A 500 -10.68 -8.88 4.02
CA LEU A 500 -9.73 -9.98 4.15
C LEU A 500 -8.41 -9.64 3.46
N ARG A 501 -7.31 -10.02 4.07
CA ARG A 501 -5.96 -9.81 3.55
C ARG A 501 -5.12 -11.07 3.71
N GLU A 502 -4.26 -11.30 2.73
CA GLU A 502 -3.26 -12.35 2.79
C GLU A 502 -1.97 -11.85 3.45
N ARG A 503 -1.21 -12.80 3.98
CA ARG A 503 0.18 -12.62 4.33
C ARG A 503 0.93 -13.90 4.01
N LEU A 504 1.89 -13.82 3.10
CA LEU A 504 2.60 -14.98 2.58
C LEU A 504 3.85 -15.27 3.43
N TYR A 505 4.11 -16.56 3.63
CA TYR A 505 5.28 -17.09 4.33
C TYR A 505 5.98 -18.09 3.41
N VAL A 506 6.65 -17.59 2.37
CA VAL A 506 7.27 -18.44 1.35
C VAL A 506 8.77 -18.18 1.30
N SER A 507 9.57 -19.21 1.49
CA SER A 507 11.01 -19.18 1.23
C SER A 507 11.52 -20.59 0.97
N SER A 508 12.36 -20.74 -0.04
CA SER A 508 13.00 -22.01 -0.42
C SER A 508 14.45 -22.12 0.11
N LYS A 509 14.97 -21.09 0.79
CA LYS A 509 16.34 -21.07 1.34
C LYS A 509 16.45 -21.99 2.56
N ASP A 510 17.47 -22.86 2.58
CA ASP A 510 17.60 -23.97 3.55
C ASP A 510 17.43 -23.58 5.03
N ASN A 511 17.96 -22.43 5.47
CA ASN A 511 17.87 -22.01 6.87
C ASN A 511 16.49 -21.47 7.28
N HIS A 512 15.63 -21.13 6.32
CA HIS A 512 14.34 -20.49 6.58
C HIS A 512 13.22 -21.04 5.68
N LYS A 513 13.26 -22.33 5.33
CA LYS A 513 12.21 -22.96 4.53
C LYS A 513 10.84 -22.79 5.18
N MET A 514 9.91 -22.18 4.45
CA MET A 514 8.55 -21.93 4.89
C MET A 514 7.61 -21.95 3.69
N TYR A 515 6.46 -22.60 3.87
CA TYR A 515 5.41 -22.70 2.86
C TYR A 515 4.06 -22.47 3.54
N GLY A 516 3.88 -21.25 4.03
CA GLY A 516 2.75 -20.87 4.86
C GLY A 516 1.93 -19.73 4.27
N LEU A 517 0.67 -19.68 4.69
CA LEU A 517 -0.29 -18.66 4.33
C LEU A 517 -1.10 -18.28 5.56
N LEU A 518 -1.19 -16.98 5.85
CA LEU A 518 -2.17 -16.41 6.77
C LEU A 518 -3.22 -15.64 5.98
N ILE A 519 -4.49 -15.95 6.19
CA ILE A 519 -5.60 -15.09 5.80
C ILE A 519 -6.21 -14.50 7.06
N TYR A 520 -6.32 -13.17 7.11
CA TYR A 520 -6.79 -12.47 8.30
C TYR A 520 -7.68 -11.28 7.96
N THR A 521 -8.46 -10.84 8.95
CA THR A 521 -9.30 -9.64 8.83
C THR A 521 -8.46 -8.37 8.97
N ALA A 522 -8.50 -7.49 7.96
CA ALA A 522 -7.72 -6.25 7.89
C ALA A 522 -8.44 -4.99 8.39
N SER A 523 -9.75 -5.07 8.67
CA SER A 523 -10.57 -3.93 9.11
C SER A 523 -11.29 -4.23 10.43
N GLY A 524 -10.87 -3.59 11.52
CA GLY A 524 -11.48 -3.77 12.86
C GLY A 524 -12.60 -2.76 13.19
N ASP A 525 -12.83 -1.75 12.35
CA ASP A 525 -13.53 -0.53 12.76
C ASP A 525 -15.06 -0.53 12.59
N SER A 526 -15.67 -1.56 11.97
CA SER A 526 -17.12 -1.56 11.74
C SER A 526 -17.83 -2.89 11.91
N GLU A 527 -17.10 -4.01 11.95
CA GLU A 527 -17.67 -5.34 12.07
C GLU A 527 -16.87 -6.06 13.15
N GLY A 528 -17.39 -6.08 14.39
CA GLY A 528 -16.77 -6.88 15.45
C GLY A 528 -16.67 -8.32 14.97
N SER A 529 -15.46 -8.90 14.98
CA SER A 529 -15.25 -10.27 14.55
C SER A 529 -15.97 -11.21 15.53
N LEU A 530 -17.15 -11.71 15.14
CA LEU A 530 -17.91 -12.70 15.90
C LEU A 530 -17.29 -14.12 15.79
N GLY A 531 -16.00 -14.23 15.44
CA GLY A 531 -15.33 -15.51 15.26
C GLY A 531 -15.62 -16.18 13.91
N GLY A 532 -15.90 -15.40 12.87
CA GLY A 532 -16.32 -15.90 11.55
C GLY A 532 -15.23 -16.76 10.90
N LEU A 533 -14.01 -16.23 10.75
CA LEU A 533 -12.90 -16.99 10.17
C LEU A 533 -12.48 -18.14 11.07
N VAL A 534 -12.42 -17.93 12.39
CA VAL A 534 -12.05 -18.99 13.33
C VAL A 534 -13.01 -20.17 13.26
N ARG A 535 -14.32 -19.91 13.13
CA ARG A 535 -15.34 -20.96 12.97
C ARG A 535 -15.20 -21.69 11.65
N VAL A 536 -14.99 -20.94 10.57
CA VAL A 536 -14.78 -21.49 9.23
C VAL A 536 -13.54 -22.39 9.18
N GLY A 537 -12.46 -22.03 9.89
CA GLY A 537 -11.24 -22.82 9.94
C GLY A 537 -11.33 -24.13 10.75
N GLN A 538 -12.43 -24.40 11.44
CA GLN A 538 -12.56 -25.62 12.26
C GLN A 538 -12.67 -26.90 11.40
N PRO A 539 -12.27 -28.07 11.95
CA PRO A 539 -12.47 -29.34 11.28
C PRO A 539 -13.93 -29.58 10.90
N GLY A 540 -14.17 -30.07 9.69
CA GLY A 540 -15.47 -30.26 9.07
C GLY A 540 -16.01 -29.03 8.31
N ASN A 541 -15.53 -27.82 8.61
CA ASN A 541 -15.96 -26.59 7.94
C ASN A 541 -14.97 -26.14 6.85
N LEU A 542 -13.66 -26.28 7.10
CA LEU A 542 -12.62 -25.75 6.23
C LEU A 542 -12.42 -26.59 4.96
N GLU A 543 -12.51 -27.91 5.09
CA GLU A 543 -12.28 -28.87 4.01
C GLU A 543 -13.19 -28.62 2.80
N PRO A 544 -14.54 -28.53 2.93
CA PRO A 544 -15.39 -28.27 1.77
C PRO A 544 -15.13 -26.92 1.11
N ILE A 545 -14.62 -25.94 1.88
CA ILE A 545 -14.26 -24.61 1.37
C ILE A 545 -13.00 -24.69 0.53
N ILE A 546 -11.98 -25.43 1.00
CA ILE A 546 -10.76 -25.67 0.22
C ILE A 546 -11.09 -26.50 -1.03
N GLU A 547 -11.89 -27.56 -0.93
CA GLU A 547 -12.33 -28.36 -2.10
C GLU A 547 -13.01 -27.47 -3.15
N LYS A 548 -13.89 -26.58 -2.71
CA LYS A 548 -14.58 -25.65 -3.60
C LYS A 548 -13.64 -24.61 -4.20
N ALA A 549 -12.69 -24.08 -3.42
CA ALA A 549 -11.67 -23.16 -3.93
C ALA A 549 -10.78 -23.83 -4.98
N VAL A 550 -10.35 -25.08 -4.76
CA VAL A 550 -9.59 -25.89 -5.70
C VAL A 550 -10.42 -26.20 -6.95
N SER A 551 -11.69 -26.58 -6.79
CA SER A 551 -12.60 -26.83 -7.92
C SER A 551 -12.81 -25.58 -8.77
N ASN A 552 -12.98 -24.42 -8.15
CA ASN A 552 -13.10 -23.13 -8.84
C ASN A 552 -11.83 -22.76 -9.63
N ALA A 553 -10.67 -23.31 -9.27
CA ALA A 553 -9.45 -23.10 -10.05
C ALA A 553 -9.51 -23.75 -11.44
N SER A 554 -10.33 -24.79 -11.62
CA SER A 554 -10.40 -25.56 -12.87
C SER A 554 -11.01 -24.78 -14.04
N TRP A 555 -11.90 -23.80 -13.80
CA TRP A 555 -12.57 -23.03 -14.87
C TRP A 555 -12.62 -21.52 -14.58
N CYS A 556 -12.32 -20.69 -15.60
CA CYS A 556 -12.63 -19.27 -15.67
C CYS A 556 -13.70 -18.96 -16.74
N SER A 557 -14.64 -18.05 -16.47
CA SER A 557 -15.65 -17.61 -17.45
C SER A 557 -15.06 -16.97 -18.71
N SER A 558 -13.78 -16.60 -18.70
CA SER A 558 -13.03 -16.08 -19.85
C SER A 558 -12.18 -17.14 -20.57
N ASP A 559 -12.35 -18.41 -20.25
CA ASP A 559 -11.73 -19.49 -21.02
C ASP A 559 -12.36 -19.59 -22.43
N PRO A 560 -11.58 -19.93 -23.47
CA PRO A 560 -10.17 -20.36 -23.43
C PRO A 560 -9.15 -19.21 -23.37
N ILE A 561 -9.56 -17.95 -23.60
CA ILE A 561 -8.64 -16.81 -23.71
C ILE A 561 -7.78 -16.65 -22.46
N CYS A 562 -8.37 -16.77 -21.27
CA CYS A 562 -7.64 -16.66 -20.00
C CYS A 562 -6.54 -17.73 -19.89
N PHE A 563 -6.84 -18.96 -20.31
CA PHE A 563 -5.90 -20.07 -20.31
C PHE A 563 -4.80 -19.90 -21.37
N GLU A 564 -5.19 -19.68 -22.63
CA GLU A 564 -4.26 -19.56 -23.77
C GLU A 564 -3.29 -18.40 -23.58
N THR A 565 -3.79 -17.24 -23.13
CA THR A 565 -2.93 -16.07 -22.86
C THR A 565 -1.96 -16.38 -21.73
N GLY A 566 -2.41 -17.10 -20.69
CA GLY A 566 -1.55 -17.58 -19.62
C GLY A 566 -0.44 -18.49 -20.14
N HIS A 567 -0.78 -19.46 -20.98
CA HIS A 567 0.16 -20.41 -21.55
C HIS A 567 1.23 -19.76 -22.46
N HIS A 568 0.84 -18.73 -23.23
CA HIS A 568 1.72 -18.03 -24.18
C HIS A 568 2.56 -16.89 -23.57
N GLY A 569 2.64 -16.81 -22.24
CA GLY A 569 3.51 -15.86 -21.55
C GLY A 569 2.77 -14.79 -20.76
N GLY A 570 1.49 -14.96 -20.46
CA GLY A 570 0.81 -14.19 -19.43
C GLY A 570 0.11 -12.91 -19.90
N GLN A 571 -0.77 -12.44 -19.03
CA GLN A 571 -1.66 -11.29 -19.12
C GLN A 571 -1.44 -10.35 -17.92
N GLY A 572 -2.29 -9.34 -17.79
CA GLY A 572 -2.24 -8.40 -16.67
C GLY A 572 -1.05 -7.44 -16.73
N PRO A 573 -0.77 -6.71 -15.63
CA PRO A 573 0.31 -5.73 -15.57
C PRO A 573 1.66 -6.36 -15.96
N ASN A 574 2.31 -5.78 -16.97
CA ASN A 574 3.59 -6.25 -17.53
C ASN A 574 3.59 -7.73 -17.98
N GLY A 575 2.42 -8.34 -18.21
CA GLY A 575 2.33 -9.75 -18.56
C GLY A 575 2.73 -10.72 -17.44
N LEU A 576 2.69 -10.28 -16.17
CA LEU A 576 3.17 -11.05 -15.01
C LEU A 576 2.13 -12.02 -14.42
N ASN A 577 0.97 -12.19 -15.03
CA ASN A 577 -0.06 -13.13 -14.59
C ASN A 577 -0.24 -14.22 -15.65
N LEU A 578 -0.24 -15.50 -15.30
CA LEU A 578 -0.50 -16.57 -16.28
C LEU A 578 -2.00 -16.75 -16.47
N ALA A 579 -2.60 -17.88 -16.07
CA ALA A 579 -4.04 -18.09 -16.16
C ALA A 579 -4.79 -17.38 -15.02
N ALA A 580 -4.64 -16.06 -14.92
CA ALA A 580 -5.22 -15.22 -13.87
C ALA A 580 -5.77 -13.91 -14.43
N CYS A 581 -7.08 -13.70 -14.27
CA CYS A 581 -7.80 -12.50 -14.70
C CYS A 581 -8.82 -12.05 -13.64
N HIS A 582 -9.49 -10.91 -13.89
CA HIS A 582 -10.46 -10.33 -12.97
C HIS A 582 -11.66 -11.25 -12.67
N ASN A 583 -11.94 -12.22 -13.55
CA ASN A 583 -13.06 -13.14 -13.37
C ASN A 583 -12.74 -14.34 -12.47
N CYS A 584 -11.46 -14.62 -12.17
CA CYS A 584 -11.07 -15.80 -11.40
C CYS A 584 -10.20 -15.49 -10.18
N LEU A 585 -9.15 -14.68 -10.33
CA LEU A 585 -8.09 -14.58 -9.30
C LEU A 585 -7.87 -13.18 -8.75
N LEU A 586 -8.16 -12.09 -9.48
CA LEU A 586 -7.80 -10.76 -8.96
C LEU A 586 -8.67 -10.39 -7.74
N LEU A 587 -8.02 -9.84 -6.71
CA LEU A 587 -8.62 -9.31 -5.49
C LEU A 587 -8.54 -7.79 -5.44
N PRO A 588 -9.26 -7.11 -4.52
CA PRO A 588 -9.00 -5.71 -4.21
C PRO A 588 -7.53 -5.48 -3.83
N GLU A 589 -6.96 -4.33 -4.19
CA GLU A 589 -5.55 -3.98 -3.93
C GLU A 589 -5.19 -4.06 -2.43
N THR A 590 -6.13 -3.75 -1.55
CA THR A 590 -5.93 -3.81 -0.09
C THR A 590 -5.75 -5.22 0.47
N SER A 591 -6.10 -6.25 -0.30
CA SER A 591 -6.14 -7.64 0.12
C SER A 591 -4.89 -8.44 -0.29
N CYS A 592 -4.24 -8.03 -1.38
CA CYS A 592 -3.08 -8.71 -1.96
C CYS A 592 -1.78 -7.97 -1.58
N GLU A 593 -0.73 -8.70 -1.15
CA GLU A 593 0.57 -8.09 -0.83
C GLU A 593 1.46 -7.85 -2.07
N VAL A 594 1.09 -8.44 -3.22
CA VAL A 594 1.86 -8.46 -4.48
C VAL A 594 1.16 -7.70 -5.61
N PHE A 595 0.21 -6.80 -5.29
CA PHE A 595 -0.52 -5.98 -6.27
C PHE A 595 -1.13 -6.79 -7.43
N ASN A 596 -1.76 -7.93 -7.13
CA ASN A 596 -2.37 -8.84 -8.10
C ASN A 596 -1.43 -9.23 -9.28
N SER A 597 -0.16 -9.44 -8.99
CA SER A 597 0.87 -9.86 -9.95
C SER A 597 1.47 -11.20 -9.54
N LEU A 598 1.97 -12.00 -10.48
CA LEU A 598 2.45 -13.37 -10.24
C LEU A 598 1.33 -14.29 -9.74
N LEU A 599 0.33 -14.49 -10.59
CA LEU A 599 -0.82 -15.35 -10.31
C LEU A 599 -1.03 -16.38 -11.42
N ASP A 600 -1.39 -17.61 -11.04
CA ASP A 600 -1.72 -18.69 -11.96
C ASP A 600 -2.61 -19.76 -11.30
N ARG A 601 -3.88 -19.86 -11.71
CA ARG A 601 -4.80 -20.88 -11.16
C ARG A 601 -4.40 -22.31 -11.54
N MET A 602 -3.60 -22.48 -12.60
CA MET A 602 -3.13 -23.80 -13.05
C MET A 602 -2.12 -24.41 -12.07
N THR A 603 -1.52 -23.61 -11.19
CA THR A 603 -0.71 -24.17 -10.10
C THR A 603 -1.57 -24.96 -9.09
N ILE A 604 -2.87 -24.69 -9.02
CA ILE A 604 -3.79 -25.23 -8.01
C ILE A 604 -4.44 -26.50 -8.53
N ASN A 605 -5.11 -26.41 -9.67
CA ASN A 605 -5.75 -27.51 -10.36
C ASN A 605 -5.57 -27.29 -11.87
N ALA A 606 -5.06 -28.30 -12.57
CA ALA A 606 -4.71 -28.19 -13.97
C ALA A 606 -5.36 -29.29 -14.81
N THR A 607 -6.61 -29.64 -14.51
CA THR A 607 -7.39 -30.66 -15.27
C THR A 607 -7.42 -30.43 -16.79
N ILE A 608 -7.13 -29.21 -17.26
CA ILE A 608 -7.18 -28.80 -18.69
C ILE A 608 -5.76 -28.70 -19.31
N SER A 609 -4.69 -28.98 -18.54
CA SER A 609 -3.29 -28.89 -18.98
C SER A 609 -2.59 -30.26 -18.95
N GLU A 610 -1.44 -30.38 -19.63
CA GLU A 610 -0.55 -31.53 -19.51
C GLU A 610 0.28 -31.52 -18.21
N LEU A 611 0.27 -30.39 -17.49
CA LEU A 611 0.94 -30.23 -16.19
C LEU A 611 -0.05 -30.50 -15.07
N ASN A 612 0.36 -31.21 -14.02
CA ASN A 612 -0.47 -31.40 -12.83
C ASN A 612 -0.40 -30.18 -11.91
N GLY A 613 -1.56 -29.71 -11.47
CA GLY A 613 -1.72 -28.78 -10.36
C GLY A 613 -1.34 -29.45 -9.04
N TYR A 614 -1.13 -28.64 -8.01
CA TYR A 614 -0.71 -29.13 -6.71
C TYR A 614 -1.75 -30.05 -6.06
N PHE A 615 -3.05 -29.79 -6.24
CA PHE A 615 -4.15 -30.56 -5.65
C PHE A 615 -4.70 -31.68 -6.56
N ASP A 616 -4.07 -31.94 -7.70
CA ASP A 616 -4.50 -32.98 -8.64
C ASP A 616 -4.19 -34.43 -8.14
#